data_AF-A0A842TRP2-F1
#
_entry.id   AF-A0A842TRP2-F1
#
_cell.length_a   1.000
_cell.length_b   1.000
_cell.length_c   1.000
_cell.angle_alpha   90.00
_cell.angle_beta   90.00
_cell.angle_gamma   90.00
#
_symmetry.space_group_name_H-M   'P 1'
#
loop_
_entity.id
_entity.type
_entity.pdbx_description
1 polymer ?
#
loop_
_entity_poly.entity_id
_entity_poly.type
_entity_poly.pdbx_seq_one_letter_code
_entity_poly.pdbx_strand_id
1 'polypeptide(L)'
;MIFPYPDDSQMGQEFINKFEAEYENRPSLYAANSYDALMVIAKAIEEVGEDPLEVKEFLLDMDIFNGASGEFSFDQNGDIQKPVIIKQ
;
A
#
# COMPACT_ATOMS: atom_id res chain seq x y z
N MET A 1 2.32 -18.07 -5.52
CA MET A 1 1.05 -17.33 -5.40
C MET A 1 1.02 -16.29 -6.52
N ILE A 2 -0.07 -16.19 -7.28
CA ILE A 2 -0.20 -15.14 -8.31
C ILE A 2 -0.53 -13.84 -7.59
N PHE A 3 0.28 -12.80 -7.79
CA PHE A 3 -0.04 -11.46 -7.33
C PHE A 3 -0.97 -10.79 -8.33
N PRO A 4 -2.20 -10.41 -7.94
CA PRO A 4 -3.14 -9.74 -8.82
C PRO A 4 -2.84 -8.23 -8.96
N TYR A 5 -1.59 -7.81 -8.74
CA TYR A 5 -1.16 -6.41 -8.73
C TYR A 5 0.29 -6.29 -9.25
N PRO A 6 0.71 -5.09 -9.70
CA PRO A 6 2.02 -4.92 -10.31
C PRO A 6 3.11 -5.11 -9.26
N ASP A 7 3.98 -6.10 -9.47
CA ASP A 7 5.14 -6.39 -8.63
C ASP A 7 6.44 -5.88 -9.26
N ASP A 8 6.39 -5.22 -10.42
CA ASP A 8 7.50 -4.64 -11.17
C ASP A 8 7.71 -3.13 -10.90
N SER A 9 6.85 -2.51 -10.09
CA SER A 9 7.07 -1.14 -9.62
C SER A 9 8.33 -1.06 -8.75
N GLN A 10 8.97 0.11 -8.71
CA GLN A 10 10.16 0.31 -7.89
C GLN A 10 9.88 -0.03 -6.41
N MET A 11 8.77 0.48 -5.86
CA MET A 11 8.39 0.22 -4.47
C MET A 11 8.03 -1.25 -4.21
N GLY A 12 7.39 -1.92 -5.17
CA GLY A 12 7.09 -3.34 -5.08
C GLY A 12 8.36 -4.19 -5.04
N GLN A 13 9.32 -3.90 -5.92
CA GLN A 13 10.62 -4.58 -5.95
C GLN A 13 11.44 -4.30 -4.68
N GLU A 14 11.46 -3.06 -4.20
CA GLU A 14 12.14 -2.71 -2.95
C GLU A 14 11.55 -3.46 -1.75
N PHE A 15 10.22 -3.56 -1.67
CA PHE A 15 9.54 -4.32 -0.62
C PHE A 15 9.84 -5.82 -0.72
N ILE A 16 9.74 -6.41 -1.92
CA ILE A 16 10.05 -7.83 -2.15
C ILE A 16 11.48 -8.14 -1.71
N ASN A 17 12.46 -7.33 -2.15
CA ASN A 17 13.86 -7.56 -1.82
C ASN A 17 14.13 -7.46 -0.31
N LYS A 18 13.55 -6.47 0.38
CA LYS A 18 13.69 -6.32 1.84
C LYS A 18 13.02 -7.47 2.59
N PHE A 19 11.83 -7.88 2.14
CA PHE A 19 11.07 -8.95 2.79
C PHE A 19 11.76 -10.31 2.60
N GLU A 20 12.25 -10.61 1.39
CA GLU A 20 12.99 -11.85 1.11
C GLU A 20 14.32 -11.91 1.87
N ALA A 21 14.99 -10.77 2.06
CA ALA A 21 16.22 -10.71 2.86
C ALA A 21 16.00 -10.99 4.35
N GLU A 22 14.86 -10.57 4.92
CA GLU A 22 14.55 -10.74 6.34
C GLU A 22 13.93 -12.11 6.65
N TYR A 23 13.04 -12.59 5.78
CA TYR A 23 12.21 -13.76 6.06
C TYR A 23 12.54 -14.99 5.20
N GLU A 24 13.54 -14.88 4.31
CA GLU A 24 13.96 -15.93 3.37
C GLU A 24 12.81 -16.50 2.51
N ASN A 25 11.74 -15.71 2.35
CA ASN A 25 10.51 -16.08 1.67
C ASN A 25 9.93 -14.89 0.94
N ARG A 26 9.30 -15.11 -0.22
CA ARG A 26 8.60 -14.05 -0.95
C ARG A 26 7.38 -13.56 -0.15
N PRO A 27 7.12 -12.24 -0.04
CA PRO A 27 5.96 -11.73 0.68
C PRO A 27 4.66 -12.24 0.06
N SER A 28 3.61 -12.43 0.87
CA SER A 28 2.27 -12.71 0.35
C SER A 28 1.53 -11.41 -0.01
N LEU A 29 0.37 -11.54 -0.69
CA LEU A 29 -0.53 -10.39 -0.93
C LEU A 29 -0.91 -9.70 0.38
N TYR A 30 -1.15 -10.47 1.44
CA TYR A 30 -1.48 -9.92 2.75
C TYR A 30 -0.31 -9.15 3.35
N ALA A 31 0.92 -9.63 3.17
CA ALA A 31 2.10 -8.92 3.67
C ALA A 31 2.28 -7.55 2.97
N ALA A 32 2.13 -7.51 1.65
CA ALA A 32 2.23 -6.26 0.89
C ALA A 32 1.09 -5.28 1.25
N ASN A 33 -0.15 -5.77 1.36
CA ASN A 33 -1.28 -4.92 1.76
C ASN A 33 -1.15 -4.39 3.19
N SER A 34 -0.67 -5.20 4.14
CA SER A 34 -0.44 -4.75 5.51
C SER A 34 0.69 -3.73 5.59
N TYR A 35 1.73 -3.88 4.77
CA TYR A 35 2.80 -2.90 4.67
C TYR A 35 2.25 -1.56 4.16
N ASP A 36 1.48 -1.58 3.07
CA ASP A 36 0.88 -0.37 2.50
C ASP A 36 -0.07 0.33 3.46
N ALA A 37 -0.92 -0.43 4.15
CA ALA A 37 -1.82 0.10 5.16
C ALA A 37 -1.06 0.84 6.28
N LEU A 38 0.04 0.27 6.77
CA LEU A 38 0.85 0.92 7.78
C LEU A 38 1.55 2.17 7.24
N MET A 39 2.14 2.08 6.04
CA MET A 39 2.88 3.18 5.44
C MET A 39 1.98 4.39 5.13
N VAL A 40 0.76 4.16 4.64
CA VAL A 40 -0.17 5.25 4.33
C VAL A 40 -0.71 5.92 5.60
N ILE A 41 -0.97 5.13 6.65
CA ILE A 41 -1.37 5.68 7.96
C ILE A 41 -0.21 6.45 8.59
N ALA A 42 1.01 5.91 8.55
CA ALA A 42 2.20 6.59 9.07
C ALA A 42 2.42 7.93 8.36
N LYS A 43 2.31 7.96 7.02
CA LYS A 43 2.38 9.19 6.25
C LYS A 43 1.30 10.19 6.65
N ALA A 44 0.05 9.76 6.81
CA ALA A 44 -1.03 10.65 7.25
C ALA A 44 -0.72 11.26 8.61
N ILE A 45 -0.22 10.46 9.56
CA ILE A 45 0.19 10.93 10.90
C ILE A 45 1.38 11.91 10.81
N GLU A 46 2.35 11.67 9.93
CA GLU A 46 3.47 12.60 9.73
C GLU A 46 3.02 13.96 9.20
N GLU A 47 1.98 14.00 8.37
CA GLU A 47 1.47 15.22 7.73
C GLU A 47 0.50 16.00 8.63
N VAL A 48 -0.40 15.31 9.33
CA VAL A 48 -1.49 15.95 10.10
C VAL A 48 -1.43 15.70 11.61
N GLY A 49 -0.55 14.82 12.08
CA GLY A 49 -0.47 14.45 13.50
C GLY A 49 -1.37 13.27 13.87
N GLU A 50 -1.54 13.05 15.18
CA GLU A 50 -2.15 11.81 15.72
C GLU A 50 -3.68 11.90 15.90
N ASP A 51 -4.32 13.01 15.52
CA ASP A 51 -5.78 13.14 15.63
C ASP A 51 -6.47 12.19 14.63
N PRO A 52 -7.30 11.24 15.08
CA PRO A 52 -7.93 10.26 14.19
C PRO A 52 -8.86 10.87 13.14
N LEU A 53 -9.48 12.02 13.42
CA LEU A 53 -10.35 12.70 12.46
C LEU A 53 -9.53 13.36 11.37
N GLU A 54 -8.44 14.04 11.73
CA GLU A 54 -7.53 14.66 10.76
C GLU A 54 -6.84 13.61 9.88
N VAL A 55 -6.41 12.48 10.47
CA VAL A 55 -5.85 11.34 9.71
C VAL A 55 -6.86 10.79 8.72
N LYS A 56 -8.11 10.59 9.15
CA LYS A 56 -9.18 10.10 8.27
C LYS A 56 -9.45 11.08 7.12
N GLU A 57 -9.54 12.38 7.41
CA GLU A 57 -9.76 13.41 6.39
C GLU A 57 -8.61 13.44 5.39
N PHE A 58 -7.36 13.40 5.85
CA PHE A 58 -6.18 13.30 4.99
C PHE A 58 -6.24 12.08 4.07
N LEU A 59 -6.59 10.90 4.62
CA LEU A 59 -6.68 9.66 3.83
C LEU A 59 -7.79 9.70 2.78
N LEU A 60 -8.90 10.40 3.03
CA LEU A 60 -10.00 10.52 2.06
C LEU A 60 -9.69 11.56 0.96
N ASP A 61 -8.89 12.58 1.28
CA ASP A 61 -8.54 13.67 0.36
C ASP A 61 -7.22 13.43 -0.40
N MET A 62 -6.45 12.40 -0.03
CA MET A 62 -5.17 12.12 -0.69
C MET A 62 -5.35 11.69 -2.15
N ASP A 63 -4.40 12.10 -2.99
CA ASP A 63 -4.23 11.57 -4.34
C ASP A 63 -3.71 10.11 -4.30
N ILE A 64 -3.23 9.61 -5.44
CA ILE A 64 -2.66 8.27 -5.59
C ILE A 64 -1.47 8.08 -4.63
N PHE A 65 -1.54 7.01 -3.83
CA PHE A 65 -0.45 6.50 -3.03
C PHE A 65 0.28 5.38 -3.77
N ASN A 66 1.60 5.51 -3.85
CA ASN A 66 2.47 4.48 -4.42
C ASN A 66 2.82 3.47 -3.33
N GLY A 67 2.18 2.30 -3.35
CA GLY A 67 2.42 1.23 -2.40
C GLY A 67 3.35 0.13 -2.92
N ALA A 68 3.83 -0.70 -2.01
CA ALA A 68 4.48 -1.96 -2.30
C ALA A 68 3.57 -2.94 -3.04
N SER A 69 2.25 -2.86 -2.80
CA SER A 69 1.26 -3.64 -3.54
C SER A 69 0.81 -2.95 -4.84
N GLY A 70 1.41 -1.82 -5.22
CA GLY A 70 1.03 -1.01 -6.38
C GLY A 70 0.31 0.28 -5.99
N GLU A 71 -0.09 1.04 -6.99
CA GLU A 71 -0.76 2.33 -6.83
C GLU A 71 -2.21 2.16 -6.37
N PHE A 72 -2.66 2.99 -5.42
CA PHE A 72 -4.05 3.02 -4.97
C PHE A 72 -4.47 4.39 -4.46
N SER A 73 -5.77 4.66 -4.41
CA SER A 73 -6.36 5.81 -3.73
C SER A 73 -7.58 5.37 -2.93
N PHE A 74 -8.12 6.25 -2.08
CA PHE A 74 -9.42 6.03 -1.43
C PHE A 74 -10.52 6.77 -2.19
N ASP A 75 -11.72 6.20 -2.21
CA ASP A 75 -12.91 6.95 -2.58
C ASP A 75 -13.58 7.61 -1.36
N GLN A 76 -14.64 8.37 -1.61
CA GLN A 76 -15.38 9.09 -0.57
C GLN A 76 -15.98 8.19 0.54
N ASN A 77 -16.11 6.88 0.31
CA ASN A 77 -16.58 5.92 1.31
C ASN A 77 -15.44 5.30 2.11
N GLY A 78 -14.18 5.57 1.72
CA GLY A 78 -12.98 4.94 2.27
C GLY A 78 -12.66 3.59 1.62
N ASP A 79 -13.28 3.25 0.49
CA ASP A 79 -12.95 2.05 -0.26
C ASP A 79 -11.71 2.29 -1.12
N ILE A 80 -10.86 1.26 -1.21
CA ILE A 80 -9.64 1.33 -2.01
C ILE A 80 -9.97 1.18 -3.49
N GLN A 81 -9.53 2.15 -4.29
CA GLN A 81 -9.53 2.11 -5.75
C GLN A 81 -8.16 1.63 -6.24
N LYS A 82 -8.12 0.44 -6.84
CA LYS A 82 -6.87 -0.21 -7.26
C LYS A 82 -7.09 -1.11 -8.48
N PRO A 83 -6.20 -1.09 -9.49
CA PRO A 83 -6.31 -1.98 -10.64
C PRO A 83 -6.05 -3.44 -10.26
N VAL A 84 -6.87 -4.35 -10.82
CA VAL A 84 -6.67 -5.80 -10.73
C VAL A 84 -5.96 -6.29 -11.98
N ILE A 85 -4.84 -7.00 -11.80
CA ILE A 85 -4.06 -7.59 -12.90
C ILE A 85 -4.34 -9.09 -13.00
N ILE A 86 -4.71 -9.54 -14.20
CA ILE A 86 -4.82 -10.95 -14.55
C ILE A 86 -3.59 -11.33 -15.37
N LYS A 87 -2.65 -12.07 -14.76
CA LYS A 87 -1.48 -12.61 -15.47
C LYS A 87 -1.91 -13.87 -16.24
N GLN A 88 -1.68 -13.89 -17.56
CA GLN A 88 -1.92 -15.06 -18.44
C GLN A 88 -0.71 -16.00 -18.46
#